data_AF-A0A9D4BII5-F1
#
_entry.id   AF-A0A9D4BII5-F1
#
_cell.length_a   1.000
_cell.length_b   1.000
_cell.length_c   1.000
_cell.angle_alpha   90.00
_cell.angle_beta   90.00
_cell.angle_gamma   90.00
#
_symmetry.space_group_name_H-M   'P 1'
#
loop_
_entity.id
_entity.type
_entity.pdbx_description
1 polymer ?
#
loop_
_entity_poly.entity_id
_entity_poly.type
_entity_poly.pdbx_seq_one_letter_code
_entity_poly.pdbx_strand_id
1 'polypeptide(L)'
;MGEEMGSHSVCSGGLQQYLIKQRHCQVQLKEDQEDKSQQQSGFECLPVDVRLHIFSYLTATELCRASTVCRSWYDITEDNLLWARLLAQDIHQWDVIGHNTNPAIYKEVESEWSNKEIYLRCSPGVKKLMHQNNAMFSNVTSMLRYLFPKKTPMFAMFGPGLESHTSGIVRQLIHESDFTKMAMFPGKFDGVGGGITLKSPGGALLHLSVLYSNTEKEREKVYNVRQHKMMRVKEDASGNDKYEMMPAVQDFCETVDGFIYVVDASAECPAVESGLSELLAMVNERWSATHVPVLVLSTTPEQTTPRISCFEVVERLALSKLNRPWQVWNCSIENLSGVEDGLTWLTEQTRRKY
;
A
#
# COMPACT_ATOMS: atom_id res chain seq x y z
N MET A 1 101.18 2.00 -8.13
CA MET A 1 100.65 0.63 -7.94
C MET A 1 100.31 0.50 -6.47
N GLY A 2 99.07 0.44 -6.00
CA GLY A 2 97.71 0.53 -6.53
C GLY A 2 96.82 0.82 -5.29
N GLU A 3 95.91 1.78 -5.38
CA GLU A 3 94.43 1.59 -5.44
C GLU A 3 93.85 0.85 -4.21
N GLU A 4 93.24 1.57 -3.27
CA GLU A 4 91.82 2.00 -3.21
C GLU A 4 90.87 0.89 -2.70
N MET A 5 90.15 1.16 -1.59
CA MET A 5 88.68 1.36 -1.61
C MET A 5 88.10 1.35 -0.19
N GLY A 6 87.35 2.42 0.09
CA GLY A 6 86.50 2.54 1.28
C GLY A 6 85.31 1.59 1.21
N SER A 7 84.94 1.06 2.38
CA SER A 7 83.72 0.27 2.57
C SER A 7 82.50 1.19 2.57
N HIS A 8 81.97 1.47 1.39
CA HIS A 8 80.61 1.97 1.22
C HIS A 8 79.61 0.83 1.50
N SER A 9 78.88 0.93 2.61
CA SER A 9 77.65 0.16 2.83
C SER A 9 76.60 0.66 1.83
N VAL A 10 76.43 -0.07 0.73
CA VAL A 10 75.35 0.11 -0.23
C VAL A 10 74.03 -0.27 0.45
N CYS A 11 73.33 0.70 1.02
CA CYS A 11 71.92 0.54 1.35
C CYS A 11 71.16 0.28 0.04
N SER A 12 70.45 -0.84 -0.04
CA SER A 12 69.70 -1.23 -1.22
C SER A 12 68.73 -0.12 -1.62
N GLY A 13 68.74 0.25 -2.90
CA GLY A 13 67.91 1.35 -3.44
C GLY A 13 66.41 1.21 -3.14
N GLY A 14 65.94 -0.01 -2.86
CA GLY A 14 64.56 -0.28 -2.47
C GLY A 14 64.16 0.23 -1.08
N LEU A 15 65.04 0.13 -0.07
CA LEU A 15 64.75 0.62 1.29
C LEU A 15 64.73 2.15 1.34
N GLN A 16 65.64 2.78 0.59
CA GLN A 16 65.72 4.24 0.50
C GLN A 16 64.52 4.81 -0.27
N GLN A 17 64.10 4.16 -1.36
CA GLN A 17 62.87 4.52 -2.08
C GLN A 17 61.60 4.29 -1.24
N TYR A 18 61.54 3.23 -0.44
CA TYR A 18 60.41 2.98 0.46
C TYR A 18 60.27 4.05 1.55
N LEU A 19 61.38 4.44 2.18
CA LEU A 19 61.40 5.49 3.20
C LEU A 19 61.06 6.88 2.63
N ILE A 20 61.49 7.17 1.39
CA ILE A 20 61.11 8.39 0.67
C ILE A 20 59.60 8.38 0.36
N LYS A 21 59.06 7.25 -0.10
CA LYS A 21 57.63 7.10 -0.38
C LYS A 21 56.77 7.22 0.89
N GLN A 22 57.24 6.71 2.02
CA GLN A 22 56.58 6.88 3.32
C GLN A 22 56.65 8.33 3.83
N ARG A 23 57.76 9.05 3.63
CA ARG A 23 57.84 10.49 3.94
C ARG A 23 56.93 11.32 3.05
N HIS A 24 56.89 11.06 1.74
CA HIS A 24 55.96 11.75 0.85
C HIS A 24 54.50 11.46 1.19
N CYS A 25 54.16 10.23 1.61
CA CYS A 25 52.81 9.90 2.06
C CYS A 25 52.48 10.55 3.41
N GLN A 26 53.43 10.65 4.35
CA GLN A 26 53.23 11.37 5.61
C GLN A 26 53.19 12.89 5.45
N VAL A 27 53.92 13.45 4.47
CA VAL A 27 53.85 14.87 4.11
C VAL A 27 52.54 15.16 3.39
N GLN A 28 52.09 14.32 2.46
CA GLN A 28 50.73 14.40 1.87
C GLN A 28 49.63 14.26 2.94
N LEU A 29 49.76 13.34 3.90
CA LEU A 29 48.79 13.20 5.00
C LEU A 29 48.79 14.39 5.96
N LYS A 30 49.90 15.14 6.07
CA LYS A 30 50.01 16.36 6.88
C LYS A 30 49.54 17.60 6.12
N GLU A 31 49.87 17.73 4.84
CA GLU A 31 49.38 18.79 3.95
C GLU A 31 47.86 18.63 3.72
N ASP A 32 47.35 17.40 3.56
CA ASP A 32 45.91 17.09 3.52
C ASP A 32 45.20 17.32 4.88
N GLN A 33 45.93 17.35 5.99
CA GLN A 33 45.37 17.67 7.32
C GLN A 33 45.39 19.18 7.62
N GLU A 34 46.37 19.93 7.10
CA GLU A 34 46.43 21.38 7.24
C GLU A 34 45.44 22.09 6.27
N ASP A 35 45.24 21.58 5.05
CA ASP A 35 44.25 22.13 4.09
C ASP A 35 42.78 21.73 4.39
N LYS A 36 42.53 20.67 5.17
CA LYS A 36 41.16 20.30 5.60
C LYS A 36 40.56 21.23 6.65
N SER A 37 41.37 22.14 7.21
CA SER A 37 40.91 23.13 8.19
C SER A 37 40.15 24.31 7.57
N GLN A 38 40.13 24.45 6.24
CA GLN A 38 39.48 25.56 5.55
C GLN A 38 38.51 25.08 4.48
N GLN A 39 37.37 24.53 4.92
CA GLN A 39 36.02 24.66 4.35
C GLN A 39 35.13 23.52 4.87
N GLN A 40 35.04 23.35 6.19
CA GLN A 40 33.81 22.76 6.72
C GLN A 40 32.69 23.73 6.36
N SER A 41 31.75 23.29 5.52
CA SER A 41 30.58 24.09 5.21
C SER A 41 29.93 24.52 6.53
N GLY A 42 29.43 25.76 6.62
CA GLY A 42 28.82 26.24 7.87
C GLY A 42 27.71 25.33 8.41
N PHE A 43 27.14 24.50 7.55
CA PHE A 43 26.20 23.44 7.90
C PHE A 43 26.82 22.30 8.73
N GLU A 44 28.03 21.84 8.42
CA GLU A 44 28.71 20.76 9.17
C GLU A 44 29.09 21.18 10.60
N CYS A 45 29.20 22.48 10.85
CA CYS A 45 29.48 23.05 12.17
C CYS A 45 28.24 23.05 13.09
N LEU A 46 27.05 22.75 12.57
CA LEU A 46 25.82 22.68 13.37
C LEU A 46 25.79 21.41 14.22
N PRO A 47 25.28 21.47 15.48
CA PRO A 47 25.01 20.27 16.28
C PRO A 47 24.14 19.25 15.51
N VAL A 48 24.38 17.96 15.75
CA VAL A 48 23.72 16.87 14.99
C VAL A 48 22.20 16.90 15.14
N ASP A 49 21.72 17.26 16.31
CA ASP A 49 20.32 17.47 16.67
C ASP A 49 19.68 18.62 15.87
N VAL A 50 20.40 19.72 15.66
CA VAL A 50 19.94 20.84 14.82
C VAL A 50 19.89 20.41 13.36
N ARG A 51 20.89 19.67 12.88
CA ARG A 51 20.90 19.15 11.50
C ARG A 51 19.76 18.15 11.27
N LEU A 52 19.53 17.22 12.20
CA LEU A 52 18.39 16.30 12.17
C LEU A 52 17.06 17.05 12.17
N HIS A 53 16.95 18.11 12.97
CA HIS A 53 15.76 18.97 12.96
C HIS A 53 15.55 19.64 11.60
N ILE A 54 16.59 20.19 10.97
CA ILE A 54 16.50 20.76 9.62
C ILE A 54 16.07 19.69 8.61
N PHE A 55 16.66 18.50 8.67
CA PHE A 55 16.33 17.39 7.77
C PHE A 55 14.92 16.86 8.00
N SER A 56 14.34 17.04 9.19
CA SER A 56 12.96 16.65 9.48
C SER A 56 11.88 17.44 8.72
N TYR A 57 12.26 18.55 8.08
CA TYR A 57 11.38 19.31 7.19
C TYR A 57 11.43 18.84 5.73
N LEU A 58 12.35 17.94 5.40
CA LEU A 58 12.51 17.42 4.04
C LEU A 58 11.55 16.26 3.77
N THR A 59 11.05 16.19 2.54
CA THR A 59 10.30 15.03 2.04
C THR A 59 11.22 13.81 1.84
N ALA A 60 10.64 12.61 1.73
CA ALA A 60 11.41 11.39 1.43
C ALA A 60 12.30 11.52 0.18
N THR A 61 11.78 12.18 -0.86
CA THR A 61 12.54 12.42 -2.12
C THR A 61 13.72 13.36 -1.88
N GLU A 62 13.52 14.43 -1.11
CA GLU A 62 14.58 15.38 -0.77
C GLU A 62 15.62 14.77 0.14
N LEU A 63 15.23 13.92 1.10
CA LEU A 63 16.15 13.13 1.91
C LEU A 63 17.00 12.18 1.06
N CYS A 64 16.39 11.48 0.10
CA CYS A 64 17.12 10.65 -0.84
C CYS A 64 18.12 11.46 -1.68
N ARG A 65 17.76 12.68 -2.11
CA ARG A 65 18.69 13.58 -2.82
C ARG A 65 19.80 14.11 -1.91
N ALA A 66 19.47 14.48 -0.67
CA ALA A 66 20.44 14.95 0.31
C ALA A 66 21.47 13.86 0.64
N SER A 67 21.06 12.59 0.63
CA SER A 67 21.94 11.45 0.91
C SER A 67 23.11 11.32 -0.09
N THR A 68 23.02 11.94 -1.27
CA THR A 68 24.07 11.87 -2.31
C THR A 68 25.10 12.99 -2.24
N VAL A 69 24.99 13.92 -1.27
CA VAL A 69 25.86 15.10 -1.18
C VAL A 69 27.24 14.75 -0.62
N CYS A 70 27.30 14.16 0.58
CA CYS A 70 28.53 13.74 1.24
C CYS A 70 28.25 12.66 2.29
N ARG A 71 29.30 12.08 2.89
CA ARG A 71 29.15 11.01 3.90
C ARG A 71 28.39 11.46 5.14
N SER A 72 28.65 12.68 5.63
CA SER A 72 27.97 13.25 6.80
C SER A 72 26.45 13.37 6.56
N TRP A 73 26.06 13.88 5.39
CA TRP A 73 24.65 14.00 5.00
C TRP A 73 24.00 12.63 4.82
N TYR A 74 24.71 11.70 4.19
CA TYR A 74 24.28 10.31 4.08
C TYR A 74 23.93 9.73 5.46
N ASP A 75 24.85 9.81 6.42
CA ASP A 75 24.65 9.25 7.76
C ASP A 75 23.45 9.90 8.49
N ILE A 76 23.22 11.21 8.34
CA ILE A 76 22.04 11.91 8.88
C ILE A 76 20.75 11.45 8.21
N THR A 77 20.75 11.27 6.88
CA THR A 77 19.57 10.81 6.14
C THR A 77 19.23 9.34 6.38
N GLU A 78 20.11 8.56 7.00
CA GLU A 78 19.85 7.17 7.41
C GLU A 78 19.30 7.08 8.85
N ASP A 79 19.10 8.22 9.53
CA ASP A 79 18.64 8.23 10.92
C ASP A 79 17.25 7.60 11.09
N ASN A 80 17.13 6.64 12.02
CA ASN A 80 15.90 5.88 12.22
C ASN A 80 14.75 6.73 12.80
N LEU A 81 15.03 7.77 13.60
CA LEU A 81 14.00 8.62 14.20
C LEU A 81 13.40 9.56 13.15
N LEU A 82 14.25 10.06 12.24
CA LEU A 82 13.84 10.85 11.09
C LEU A 82 12.80 10.10 10.24
N TRP A 83 13.11 8.86 9.85
CA TRP A 83 12.18 8.04 9.06
C TRP A 83 10.96 7.57 9.85
N ALA A 84 11.08 7.32 11.17
CA ALA A 84 9.93 7.01 12.02
C ALA A 84 8.91 8.15 12.03
N ARG A 85 9.39 9.40 12.16
CA ARG A 85 8.56 10.60 12.13
C ARG A 85 7.92 10.80 10.76
N LEU A 86 8.71 10.68 9.69
CA LEU A 86 8.21 10.83 8.32
C LEU A 86 7.15 9.78 7.99
N LEU A 87 7.37 8.53 8.40
CA LEU A 87 6.39 7.46 8.27
C LEU A 87 5.09 7.76 9.03
N ALA A 88 5.19 8.20 10.28
CA ALA A 88 4.03 8.54 11.10
C ALA A 88 3.21 9.70 10.52
N GLN A 89 3.86 10.64 9.81
CA GLN A 89 3.19 11.75 9.16
C GLN A 89 2.57 11.34 7.81
N ASP A 90 3.36 10.74 6.93
CA ASP A 90 2.96 10.50 5.53
C ASP A 90 1.94 9.38 5.39
N ILE A 91 1.90 8.41 6.31
CA ILE A 91 0.95 7.29 6.26
C ILE A 91 -0.52 7.75 6.20
N HIS A 92 -0.82 8.90 6.81
CA HIS A 92 -2.16 9.50 6.78
C HIS A 92 -2.52 10.15 5.43
N GLN A 93 -1.51 10.42 4.59
CA GLN A 93 -1.68 11.00 3.25
C GLN A 93 -1.64 9.95 2.15
N TRP A 94 -1.36 8.68 2.48
CA TRP A 94 -1.33 7.61 1.50
C TRP A 94 -2.73 7.32 0.96
N ASP A 95 -2.84 7.31 -0.36
CA ASP A 95 -4.04 7.00 -1.13
C ASP A 95 -4.33 5.50 -1.17
N VAL A 96 -3.32 4.65 -0.92
CA VAL A 96 -3.46 3.20 -0.93
C VAL A 96 -2.64 2.53 0.17
N ILE A 97 -3.24 1.56 0.87
CA ILE A 97 -2.56 0.69 1.85
C ILE A 97 -3.05 -0.74 1.64
N GLY A 98 -2.15 -1.71 1.53
CA GLY A 98 -2.49 -3.13 1.47
C GLY A 98 -1.71 -3.97 2.46
N HIS A 99 -2.05 -5.26 2.53
CA HIS A 99 -1.47 -6.23 3.48
C HIS A 99 0.07 -6.16 3.56
N ASN A 100 0.76 -6.14 2.41
CA ASN A 100 2.23 -6.09 2.34
C ASN A 100 2.82 -4.67 2.34
N THR A 101 1.98 -3.63 2.39
CA THR A 101 2.40 -2.23 2.50
C THR A 101 1.88 -1.55 3.76
N ASN A 102 1.32 -2.32 4.68
CA ASN A 102 0.94 -1.82 5.98
C ASN A 102 2.19 -1.80 6.87
N PRO A 103 2.67 -0.63 7.33
CA PRO A 103 3.86 -0.57 8.17
C PRO A 103 3.71 -1.30 9.51
N ALA A 104 2.48 -1.46 10.02
CA ALA A 104 2.21 -2.17 11.27
C ALA A 104 2.73 -3.62 11.24
N ILE A 105 2.61 -4.31 10.09
CA ILE A 105 3.04 -5.72 9.98
C ILE A 105 4.54 -5.89 10.24
N TYR A 106 5.36 -4.91 9.88
CA TYR A 106 6.82 -4.98 10.05
C TYR A 106 7.24 -4.58 11.47
N LYS A 107 6.44 -3.75 12.14
CA LYS A 107 6.67 -3.35 13.53
C LYS A 107 6.26 -4.46 14.52
N GLU A 108 5.17 -5.15 14.24
CA GLU A 108 4.65 -6.23 15.11
C GLU A 108 5.55 -7.46 15.11
N VAL A 109 6.23 -7.76 14.01
CA VAL A 109 7.09 -8.95 13.87
C VAL A 109 8.55 -8.72 14.26
N GLU A 110 8.87 -7.59 14.91
CA GLU A 110 10.25 -7.17 15.22
C GLU A 110 11.19 -7.31 14.00
N SER A 111 10.75 -6.82 12.84
CA SER A 111 11.55 -6.90 11.61
C SER A 111 12.92 -6.26 11.81
N GLU A 112 13.99 -6.88 11.27
CA GLU A 112 15.35 -6.31 11.23
C GLU A 112 15.45 -5.06 10.33
N TRP A 113 14.36 -4.69 9.68
CA TRP A 113 14.30 -3.58 8.73
C TRP A 113 14.33 -2.23 9.45
N SER A 114 15.14 -1.32 8.91
CA SER A 114 15.15 0.09 9.31
C SER A 114 13.82 0.78 8.99
N ASN A 115 13.53 1.88 9.68
CA ASN A 115 12.33 2.68 9.38
C ASN A 115 12.34 3.22 7.94
N LYS A 116 13.53 3.46 7.38
CA LYS A 116 13.71 3.84 5.99
C LYS A 116 13.26 2.73 5.04
N GLU A 117 13.71 1.50 5.25
CA GLU A 117 13.34 0.35 4.43
C GLU A 117 11.83 0.09 4.50
N ILE A 118 11.24 0.16 5.70
CA ILE A 118 9.79 0.05 5.89
C ILE A 118 9.06 1.15 5.13
N TYR A 119 9.51 2.41 5.25
CA TYR A 119 8.92 3.53 4.54
C TYR A 119 8.98 3.34 3.02
N LEU A 120 10.17 3.04 2.47
CA LEU A 120 10.38 2.87 1.03
C LEU A 120 9.57 1.69 0.47
N ARG A 121 9.42 0.62 1.25
CA ARG A 121 8.62 -0.55 0.90
C ARG A 121 7.12 -0.25 0.84
N CYS A 122 6.63 0.56 1.77
CA CYS A 122 5.21 0.78 1.99
C CYS A 122 4.67 1.99 1.22
N SER A 123 5.49 3.02 1.00
CA SER A 123 5.09 4.28 0.37
C SER A 123 4.55 4.08 -1.07
N PRO A 124 3.30 4.50 -1.35
CA PRO A 124 2.72 4.45 -2.70
C PRO A 124 3.50 5.30 -3.71
N GLY A 125 3.97 6.48 -3.30
CA GLY A 125 4.74 7.39 -4.16
C GLY A 125 6.05 6.75 -4.63
N VAL A 126 6.77 6.08 -3.72
CA VAL A 126 8.01 5.36 -4.05
C VAL A 126 7.72 4.22 -5.01
N LYS A 127 6.68 3.42 -4.75
CA LYS A 127 6.27 2.34 -5.67
C LYS A 127 5.92 2.85 -7.05
N LYS A 128 5.18 3.96 -7.16
CA LYS A 128 4.83 4.59 -8.44
C LYS A 128 6.09 4.99 -9.20
N LEU A 129 7.06 5.59 -8.53
CA LEU A 129 8.35 5.97 -9.11
C LEU A 129 9.13 4.73 -9.61
N MET A 130 9.20 3.67 -8.81
CA MET A 130 9.84 2.41 -9.20
C MET A 130 9.15 1.74 -10.40
N HIS A 131 7.81 1.73 -10.40
CA HIS A 131 7.02 1.18 -11.51
C HIS A 131 7.20 1.99 -12.79
N GLN A 132 7.23 3.32 -12.73
CA GLN A 132 7.50 4.16 -13.91
C GLN A 132 8.88 3.85 -14.50
N ASN A 133 9.90 3.68 -13.66
CA ASN A 133 11.24 3.34 -14.13
C ASN A 133 11.31 1.91 -14.73
N ASN A 134 10.58 0.96 -14.13
CA ASN A 134 10.52 -0.43 -14.58
C ASN A 134 9.55 -0.67 -15.75
N ALA A 135 8.65 0.28 -16.06
CA ALA A 135 7.68 0.17 -17.15
C ALA A 135 8.37 0.02 -18.52
N MET A 136 9.60 0.52 -18.65
CA MET A 136 10.43 0.32 -19.85
C MET A 136 10.76 -1.18 -20.08
N PHE A 137 10.72 -2.01 -19.03
CA PHE A 137 11.04 -3.45 -19.07
C PHE A 137 9.82 -4.38 -18.83
N SER A 138 8.70 -3.87 -18.30
CA SER A 138 7.55 -4.71 -17.90
C SER A 138 6.65 -5.17 -19.04
N ASN A 139 6.74 -4.53 -20.22
CA ASN A 139 5.92 -4.83 -21.41
C ASN A 139 6.02 -6.29 -21.89
N VAL A 140 7.13 -6.98 -21.58
CA VAL A 140 7.32 -8.39 -21.98
C VAL A 140 6.57 -9.36 -21.06
N THR A 141 6.43 -9.01 -19.78
CA THR A 141 5.73 -9.87 -18.80
C THR A 141 4.20 -9.78 -18.88
N SER A 142 3.66 -8.66 -19.36
CA SER A 142 2.22 -8.49 -19.56
C SER A 142 1.71 -9.32 -20.74
N MET A 143 2.46 -9.43 -21.83
CA MET A 143 2.11 -10.21 -23.02
C MET A 143 1.97 -11.71 -22.72
N LEU A 144 2.89 -12.28 -21.93
CA LEU A 144 2.85 -13.70 -21.55
C LEU A 144 1.64 -14.05 -20.67
N ARG A 145 1.07 -13.08 -19.94
CA ARG A 145 -0.13 -13.28 -19.12
C ARG A 145 -1.41 -13.48 -19.93
N TYR A 146 -1.41 -13.20 -21.24
CA TYR A 146 -2.58 -13.37 -22.12
C TYR A 146 -2.66 -14.74 -22.81
N LEU A 147 -1.63 -15.58 -22.70
CA LEU A 147 -1.55 -16.87 -23.40
C LEU A 147 -2.31 -18.02 -22.70
N PHE A 148 -2.79 -17.83 -21.46
CA PHE A 148 -3.56 -18.83 -20.74
C PHE A 148 -5.06 -18.55 -20.82
N PRO A 149 -5.89 -19.54 -21.21
CA PRO A 149 -7.35 -19.41 -21.16
C PRO A 149 -7.77 -19.20 -19.70
N LYS A 150 -8.33 -18.02 -19.40
CA LYS A 150 -8.64 -17.61 -18.03
C LYS A 150 -10.15 -17.61 -17.80
N LYS A 151 -10.57 -18.25 -16.72
CA LYS A 151 -11.92 -18.07 -16.15
C LYS A 151 -12.10 -16.57 -15.84
N THR A 152 -13.22 -16.01 -16.27
CA THR A 152 -13.61 -14.65 -15.90
C THR A 152 -13.81 -14.59 -14.38
N PRO A 153 -13.08 -13.73 -13.64
CA PRO A 153 -13.19 -13.68 -12.19
C PRO A 153 -14.58 -13.16 -11.76
N MET A 154 -15.13 -13.76 -10.71
CA MET A 154 -16.37 -13.35 -10.06
C MET A 154 -16.08 -12.54 -8.80
N PHE A 155 -16.60 -11.32 -8.70
CA PHE A 155 -16.45 -10.45 -7.55
C PHE A 155 -17.78 -10.18 -6.87
N ALA A 156 -17.80 -10.25 -5.54
CA ALA A 156 -18.90 -9.78 -4.71
C ALA A 156 -18.63 -8.36 -4.21
N MET A 157 -19.55 -7.44 -4.44
CA MET A 157 -19.48 -6.07 -3.96
C MET A 157 -20.56 -5.81 -2.92
N PHE A 158 -20.17 -5.36 -1.73
CA PHE A 158 -21.07 -5.15 -0.60
C PHE A 158 -20.50 -4.07 0.34
N GLY A 159 -21.26 -3.71 1.38
CA GLY A 159 -20.81 -2.79 2.43
C GLY A 159 -21.60 -1.48 2.48
N PRO A 160 -21.45 -0.74 3.59
CA PRO A 160 -22.31 0.38 3.94
C PRO A 160 -22.20 1.57 2.98
N GLY A 161 -21.08 1.72 2.27
CA GLY A 161 -20.91 2.77 1.26
C GLY A 161 -21.85 2.63 0.06
N LEU A 162 -22.45 1.46 -0.15
CA LEU A 162 -23.50 1.25 -1.16
C LEU A 162 -24.87 1.81 -0.76
N GLU A 163 -25.02 2.19 0.51
CA GLU A 163 -26.29 2.65 1.10
C GLU A 163 -26.20 4.07 1.68
N SER A 164 -25.04 4.72 1.54
CA SER A 164 -24.79 6.08 2.03
C SER A 164 -24.78 7.11 0.88
N HIS A 165 -24.17 8.27 1.14
CA HIS A 165 -23.89 9.31 0.16
C HIS A 165 -23.03 8.82 -1.03
N THR A 166 -22.34 7.68 -0.88
CA THR A 166 -21.51 7.07 -1.92
C THR A 166 -22.21 5.95 -2.71
N SER A 167 -23.52 5.76 -2.49
CA SER A 167 -24.34 4.73 -3.15
C SER A 167 -24.37 4.82 -4.68
N GLY A 168 -24.00 5.98 -5.25
CA GLY A 168 -23.87 6.20 -6.69
C GLY A 168 -22.77 5.38 -7.38
N ILE A 169 -21.84 4.76 -6.64
CA ILE A 169 -20.66 4.09 -7.19
C ILE A 169 -20.99 3.06 -8.29
N VAL A 170 -22.02 2.23 -8.07
CA VAL A 170 -22.38 1.17 -9.02
C VAL A 170 -22.95 1.78 -10.30
N ARG A 171 -23.79 2.81 -10.18
CA ARG A 171 -24.36 3.51 -11.33
C ARG A 171 -23.26 4.16 -12.15
N GLN A 172 -22.34 4.87 -11.51
CA GLN A 172 -21.25 5.52 -12.22
C GLN A 172 -20.28 4.51 -12.84
N LEU A 173 -19.94 3.43 -12.14
CA LEU A 173 -19.11 2.36 -12.71
C LEU A 173 -19.72 1.79 -14.00
N ILE A 174 -21.05 1.69 -14.09
CA ILE A 174 -21.73 1.15 -15.27
C ILE A 174 -21.85 2.16 -16.42
N HIS A 175 -21.99 3.46 -16.11
CA HIS A 175 -22.41 4.47 -17.08
C HIS A 175 -21.33 5.51 -17.43
N GLU A 176 -20.42 5.80 -16.49
CA GLU A 176 -19.53 6.96 -16.51
C GLU A 176 -18.06 6.54 -16.35
N SER A 177 -17.76 5.25 -16.47
CA SER A 177 -16.41 4.71 -16.36
C SER A 177 -15.89 4.20 -17.71
N ASP A 178 -14.59 3.97 -17.78
CA ASP A 178 -13.97 3.30 -18.94
C ASP A 178 -14.31 1.79 -19.00
N PHE A 179 -15.02 1.24 -17.99
CA PHE A 179 -15.55 -0.11 -18.06
C PHE A 179 -16.77 -0.18 -18.98
N THR A 180 -16.74 -1.10 -19.92
CA THR A 180 -17.88 -1.37 -20.79
C THR A 180 -18.79 -2.45 -20.19
N LYS A 181 -20.07 -2.14 -19.98
CA LYS A 181 -21.08 -3.14 -19.63
C LYS A 181 -21.35 -4.06 -20.83
N MET A 182 -21.06 -5.35 -20.68
CA MET A 182 -21.21 -6.35 -21.75
C MET A 182 -22.54 -7.11 -21.68
N ALA A 183 -22.91 -7.60 -20.50
CA ALA A 183 -24.08 -8.44 -20.32
C ALA A 183 -24.54 -8.44 -18.86
N MET A 184 -25.80 -8.82 -18.63
CA MET A 184 -26.30 -9.24 -17.32
C MET A 184 -26.22 -10.76 -17.22
N PHE A 185 -26.03 -11.31 -16.02
CA PHE A 185 -26.17 -12.74 -15.77
C PHE A 185 -27.16 -13.00 -14.62
N PRO A 186 -27.94 -14.09 -14.68
CA PRO A 186 -28.93 -14.40 -13.64
C PRO A 186 -28.26 -14.80 -12.32
N GLY A 187 -28.88 -14.41 -11.21
CA GLY A 187 -28.47 -14.86 -9.88
C GLY A 187 -28.70 -16.37 -9.77
N LYS A 188 -27.70 -17.09 -9.27
CA LYS A 188 -27.76 -18.55 -9.09
C LYS A 188 -28.16 -18.97 -7.69
N PHE A 189 -28.14 -18.03 -6.73
CA PHE A 189 -28.35 -18.28 -5.32
C PHE A 189 -29.53 -17.46 -4.82
N ASP A 190 -30.41 -18.09 -4.05
CA ASP A 190 -31.59 -17.43 -3.51
C ASP A 190 -31.20 -16.26 -2.61
N GLY A 191 -31.78 -15.08 -2.87
CA GLY A 191 -31.43 -13.85 -2.14
C GLY A 191 -30.20 -13.12 -2.66
N VAL A 192 -29.44 -13.71 -3.60
CA VAL A 192 -28.37 -13.02 -4.35
C VAL A 192 -28.89 -12.69 -5.75
N GLY A 193 -29.04 -11.39 -6.03
CA GLY A 193 -29.53 -10.91 -7.31
C GLY A 193 -28.63 -11.30 -8.50
N GLY A 194 -29.11 -11.04 -9.71
CA GLY A 194 -28.28 -11.13 -10.90
C GLY A 194 -27.09 -10.17 -10.84
N GLY A 195 -26.06 -10.44 -11.65
CA GLY A 195 -24.88 -9.60 -11.72
C GLY A 195 -24.62 -9.06 -13.12
N ILE A 196 -23.51 -8.35 -13.25
CA ILE A 196 -23.11 -7.63 -14.45
C ILE A 196 -21.75 -8.14 -14.90
N THR A 197 -21.60 -8.33 -16.20
CA THR A 197 -20.28 -8.57 -16.81
C THR A 197 -19.74 -7.24 -17.30
N LEU A 198 -18.58 -6.84 -16.77
CA LEU A 198 -17.86 -5.63 -17.14
C LEU A 198 -16.62 -6.01 -17.93
N LYS A 199 -16.28 -5.19 -18.92
CA LYS A 199 -15.01 -5.24 -19.64
C LYS A 199 -14.17 -4.04 -19.22
N SER A 200 -13.02 -4.32 -18.61
CA SER A 200 -12.03 -3.30 -18.25
C SER A 200 -11.43 -2.61 -19.49
N PRO A 201 -10.82 -1.43 -19.32
CA PRO A 201 -10.17 -0.71 -20.43
C PRO A 201 -9.05 -1.53 -21.09
N GLY A 202 -8.34 -2.34 -20.30
CA GLY A 202 -7.35 -3.31 -20.77
C GLY A 202 -7.93 -4.55 -21.47
N GLY A 203 -9.24 -4.62 -21.69
CA GLY A 203 -9.91 -5.68 -22.43
C GLY A 203 -10.26 -6.93 -21.61
N ALA A 204 -9.84 -7.03 -20.35
CA ALA A 204 -10.19 -8.14 -19.47
C ALA A 204 -11.65 -8.08 -19.03
N LEU A 205 -12.31 -9.24 -19.00
CA LEU A 205 -13.67 -9.38 -18.48
C LEU A 205 -13.62 -9.64 -16.97
N LEU A 206 -14.64 -9.17 -16.26
CA LEU A 206 -14.93 -9.52 -14.87
C LEU A 206 -16.45 -9.63 -14.65
N HIS A 207 -16.86 -10.50 -13.74
CA HIS A 207 -18.23 -10.61 -13.28
C HIS A 207 -18.37 -9.90 -11.92
N LEU A 208 -19.37 -9.05 -11.79
CA LEU A 208 -19.66 -8.29 -10.57
C LEU A 208 -21.07 -8.61 -10.11
N SER A 209 -21.22 -9.09 -8.88
CA SER A 209 -22.51 -9.21 -8.20
C SER A 209 -22.53 -8.24 -7.03
N VAL A 210 -23.53 -7.35 -7.00
CA VAL A 210 -23.69 -6.35 -5.95
C VAL A 210 -24.73 -6.86 -4.95
N LEU A 211 -24.33 -6.92 -3.68
CA LEU A 211 -25.18 -7.35 -2.58
C LEU A 211 -25.61 -6.11 -1.80
N TYR A 212 -26.91 -5.79 -1.85
CA TYR A 212 -27.51 -4.74 -1.06
C TYR A 212 -28.08 -5.35 0.23
N SER A 213 -27.83 -4.71 1.37
CA SER A 213 -28.32 -5.13 2.69
C SER A 213 -29.79 -4.74 2.90
N ASN A 214 -30.20 -3.59 2.34
CA ASN A 214 -31.57 -3.05 2.39
C ASN A 214 -32.24 -2.98 1.01
N THR A 215 -33.58 -3.10 0.97
CA THR A 215 -34.33 -2.88 -0.28
C THR A 215 -34.53 -1.40 -0.59
N GLU A 216 -34.74 -1.07 -1.88
CA GLU A 216 -35.01 0.28 -2.35
C GLU A 216 -36.16 1.00 -1.59
N LYS A 217 -37.18 0.25 -1.17
CA LYS A 217 -38.34 0.77 -0.41
C LYS A 217 -38.07 0.97 1.09
N GLU A 218 -37.09 0.28 1.64
CA GLU A 218 -36.64 0.45 3.03
C GLU A 218 -35.68 1.66 3.15
N ARG A 219 -34.95 2.00 2.08
CA ARG A 219 -34.13 3.22 2.00
C ARG A 219 -34.91 4.52 2.23
N GLU A 220 -36.18 4.55 1.82
CA GLU A 220 -37.05 5.73 1.97
C GLU A 220 -37.67 5.87 3.38
N LYS A 221 -37.57 4.84 4.22
CA LYS A 221 -38.18 4.81 5.55
C LYS A 221 -37.11 4.53 6.61
N VAL A 222 -36.44 5.59 7.05
CA VAL A 222 -35.41 5.56 8.10
C VAL A 222 -36.04 5.28 9.47
N TYR A 223 -36.57 4.07 9.73
CA TYR A 223 -36.94 3.62 11.08
C TYR A 223 -37.08 2.08 11.10
N ASN A 224 -35.96 1.35 11.21
CA ASN A 224 -35.79 0.12 12.03
C ASN A 224 -34.56 -0.72 11.59
N VAL A 225 -33.47 -0.59 12.34
CA VAL A 225 -32.16 -1.26 12.12
C VAL A 225 -32.12 -2.65 12.76
N ARG A 226 -33.04 -3.56 12.42
CA ARG A 226 -33.06 -4.92 13.05
C ARG A 226 -33.19 -6.11 12.11
N GLN A 227 -33.22 -5.93 10.79
CA GLN A 227 -33.26 -7.04 9.83
C GLN A 227 -32.37 -6.75 8.61
N HIS A 228 -31.10 -7.11 8.67
CA HIS A 228 -30.23 -7.14 7.48
C HIS A 228 -30.60 -8.37 6.66
N LYS A 229 -30.95 -8.23 5.37
CA LYS A 229 -31.36 -9.40 4.55
C LYS A 229 -30.27 -10.45 4.38
N MET A 230 -29.00 -10.08 4.53
CA MET A 230 -27.87 -11.02 4.37
C MET A 230 -27.51 -11.74 5.67
N MET A 231 -27.88 -11.18 6.82
CA MET A 231 -27.37 -11.56 8.14
C MET A 231 -28.51 -11.68 9.17
N ARG A 232 -28.55 -12.80 9.87
CA ARG A 232 -29.44 -13.01 11.01
C ARG A 232 -28.68 -12.71 12.28
N VAL A 233 -29.30 -11.96 13.19
CA VAL A 233 -28.78 -11.80 14.55
C VAL A 233 -29.28 -12.98 15.39
N LYS A 234 -28.36 -13.68 16.04
CA LYS A 234 -28.65 -14.64 17.13
C LYS A 234 -28.00 -14.12 18.40
N GLU A 235 -28.75 -14.06 19.49
CA GLU A 235 -28.16 -13.85 20.81
C GLU A 235 -27.29 -15.08 21.17
N ASP A 236 -26.03 -14.84 21.53
CA ASP A 236 -25.19 -15.89 22.09
C ASP A 236 -25.58 -16.19 23.56
N ALA A 237 -25.01 -17.26 24.14
CA ALA A 237 -25.26 -17.64 25.53
C ALA A 237 -24.78 -16.58 26.56
N SER A 238 -24.05 -15.56 26.10
CA SER A 238 -23.49 -14.45 26.88
C SER A 238 -24.30 -13.16 26.74
N GLY A 239 -25.36 -13.15 25.90
CA GLY A 239 -26.17 -11.97 25.59
C GLY A 239 -25.60 -11.01 24.53
N ASN A 240 -24.57 -11.43 23.78
CA ASN A 240 -24.01 -10.65 22.67
C ASN A 240 -24.67 -11.03 21.33
N ASP A 241 -24.84 -10.02 20.47
CA ASP A 241 -25.34 -10.20 19.11
C ASP A 241 -24.31 -10.94 18.24
N LYS A 242 -24.64 -12.17 17.84
CA LYS A 242 -23.87 -12.95 16.86
C LYS A 242 -24.54 -12.84 15.49
N TYR A 243 -23.82 -12.26 14.54
CA TYR A 243 -24.27 -12.18 13.15
C TYR A 243 -23.97 -13.49 12.39
N GLU A 244 -24.98 -14.07 11.76
CA GLU A 244 -24.87 -15.30 10.95
C GLU A 244 -25.38 -15.04 9.53
N MET A 245 -24.52 -15.27 8.53
CA MET A 245 -24.87 -15.14 7.11
C MET A 245 -25.95 -16.15 6.70
N MET A 246 -26.86 -15.77 5.80
CA MET A 246 -27.79 -16.72 5.19
C MET A 246 -27.07 -17.81 4.38
N PRO A 247 -27.51 -19.08 4.40
CA PRO A 247 -26.84 -20.18 3.69
C PRO A 247 -26.60 -19.90 2.20
N ALA A 248 -27.59 -19.37 1.47
CA ALA A 248 -27.42 -19.06 0.06
C ALA A 248 -26.34 -17.98 -0.21
N VAL A 249 -26.11 -17.07 0.74
CA VAL A 249 -25.02 -16.08 0.64
C VAL A 249 -23.67 -16.72 0.99
N GLN A 250 -23.64 -17.70 1.89
CA GLN A 250 -22.45 -18.51 2.16
C GLN A 250 -22.04 -19.28 0.89
N ASP A 251 -22.98 -20.01 0.28
CA ASP A 251 -22.76 -20.75 -0.97
C ASP A 251 -22.28 -19.82 -2.10
N PHE A 252 -22.85 -18.61 -2.17
CA PHE A 252 -22.38 -17.61 -3.11
C PHE A 252 -20.92 -17.20 -2.85
N CYS A 253 -20.56 -16.93 -1.59
CA CYS A 253 -19.21 -16.56 -1.19
C CYS A 253 -18.16 -17.68 -1.45
N GLU A 254 -18.57 -18.94 -1.53
CA GLU A 254 -17.69 -20.04 -1.97
C GLU A 254 -17.30 -19.95 -3.44
N THR A 255 -18.12 -19.28 -4.27
CA THR A 255 -17.91 -19.21 -5.73
C THR A 255 -17.14 -17.99 -6.21
N VAL A 256 -16.93 -17.00 -5.34
CA VAL A 256 -16.30 -15.73 -5.73
C VAL A 256 -14.78 -15.83 -5.73
N ASP A 257 -14.17 -15.14 -6.68
CA ASP A 257 -12.72 -15.07 -6.83
C ASP A 257 -12.11 -13.89 -6.04
N GLY A 258 -12.93 -12.93 -5.58
CA GLY A 258 -12.53 -11.77 -4.78
C GLY A 258 -13.72 -10.99 -4.19
N PHE A 259 -13.46 -10.19 -3.16
CA PHE A 259 -14.45 -9.32 -2.51
C PHE A 259 -14.12 -7.85 -2.73
N ILE A 260 -15.16 -7.03 -2.87
CA ILE A 260 -15.10 -5.58 -2.90
C ILE A 260 -15.99 -5.08 -1.74
N TYR A 261 -15.38 -4.45 -0.76
CA TYR A 261 -16.06 -3.87 0.38
C TYR A 261 -16.06 -2.35 0.27
N VAL A 262 -17.23 -1.73 0.23
CA VAL A 262 -17.40 -0.28 0.01
C VAL A 262 -17.73 0.41 1.32
N VAL A 263 -16.96 1.42 1.67
CA VAL A 263 -17.20 2.24 2.87
C VAL A 263 -17.22 3.71 2.55
N ASP A 264 -18.16 4.44 3.14
CA ASP A 264 -18.16 5.90 3.12
C ASP A 264 -17.12 6.41 4.11
N ALA A 265 -16.06 7.00 3.59
CA ALA A 265 -14.93 7.50 4.36
C ALA A 265 -15.02 9.01 4.62
N SER A 266 -16.15 9.64 4.31
CA SER A 266 -16.41 11.04 4.66
C SER A 266 -16.28 11.22 6.18
N ALA A 267 -15.60 12.28 6.63
CA ALA A 267 -15.22 12.47 8.04
C ALA A 267 -16.41 12.50 9.01
N GLU A 268 -17.59 12.85 8.52
CA GLU A 268 -18.83 12.93 9.29
C GLU A 268 -19.60 11.60 9.36
N CYS A 269 -19.13 10.56 8.66
CA CYS A 269 -19.84 9.28 8.54
C CYS A 269 -19.26 8.21 9.48
N PRO A 270 -20.05 7.68 10.45
CA PRO A 270 -19.59 6.60 11.34
C PRO A 270 -19.62 5.21 10.67
N ALA A 271 -19.96 5.12 9.38
CA ALA A 271 -20.23 3.87 8.66
C ALA A 271 -19.05 2.89 8.60
N VAL A 272 -17.82 3.37 8.78
CA VAL A 272 -16.62 2.54 8.68
C VAL A 272 -16.54 1.55 9.84
N GLU A 273 -16.85 1.98 11.07
CA GLU A 273 -16.77 1.12 12.26
C GLU A 273 -17.96 0.16 12.33
N SER A 274 -19.16 0.62 11.98
CA SER A 274 -20.38 -0.19 12.05
C SER A 274 -20.41 -1.37 11.06
N GLY A 275 -19.66 -1.30 9.96
CA GLY A 275 -19.62 -2.34 8.94
C GLY A 275 -18.57 -3.44 9.16
N LEU A 276 -17.76 -3.38 10.23
CA LEU A 276 -16.74 -4.41 10.51
C LEU A 276 -17.34 -5.81 10.64
N SER A 277 -18.46 -5.95 11.35
CA SER A 277 -19.14 -7.24 11.54
C SER A 277 -19.61 -7.85 10.22
N GLU A 278 -20.12 -7.01 9.31
CA GLU A 278 -20.53 -7.40 7.96
C GLU A 278 -19.34 -7.88 7.12
N LEU A 279 -18.24 -7.12 7.13
CA LEU A 279 -17.01 -7.51 6.45
C LEU A 279 -16.52 -8.88 6.92
N LEU A 280 -16.37 -9.06 8.25
CA LEU A 280 -15.86 -10.30 8.84
C LEU A 280 -16.78 -11.50 8.59
N ALA A 281 -18.09 -11.28 8.54
CA ALA A 281 -19.04 -12.32 8.20
C ALA A 281 -18.90 -12.74 6.74
N MET A 282 -18.89 -11.79 5.80
CA MET A 282 -18.76 -12.10 4.37
C MET A 282 -17.46 -12.83 4.03
N VAL A 283 -16.33 -12.44 4.63
CA VAL A 283 -15.01 -13.00 4.35
C VAL A 283 -14.61 -14.15 5.28
N ASN A 284 -15.57 -14.76 5.98
CA ASN A 284 -15.28 -15.82 6.95
C ASN A 284 -14.62 -17.05 6.29
N GLU A 285 -13.60 -17.60 6.96
CA GLU A 285 -12.82 -18.74 6.45
C GLU A 285 -13.61 -20.04 6.25
N ARG A 286 -14.81 -20.15 6.84
CA ARG A 286 -15.70 -21.31 6.70
C ARG A 286 -16.20 -21.53 5.26
N TRP A 287 -16.45 -20.44 4.54
CA TRP A 287 -16.99 -20.45 3.17
C TRP A 287 -16.13 -19.63 2.21
N SER A 288 -15.12 -18.91 2.70
CA SER A 288 -14.24 -18.10 1.87
C SER A 288 -12.79 -18.45 2.10
N ALA A 289 -12.14 -19.02 1.08
CA ALA A 289 -10.74 -19.41 1.17
C ALA A 289 -9.82 -18.20 1.44
N THR A 290 -8.80 -18.39 2.28
CA THR A 290 -7.86 -17.35 2.74
C THR A 290 -7.03 -16.67 1.64
N HIS A 291 -6.92 -17.31 0.48
CA HIS A 291 -6.26 -16.73 -0.68
C HIS A 291 -7.19 -15.84 -1.54
N VAL A 292 -8.47 -15.72 -1.19
CA VAL A 292 -9.44 -14.84 -1.87
C VAL A 292 -9.22 -13.40 -1.38
N PRO A 293 -8.81 -12.47 -2.26
CA PRO A 293 -8.46 -11.11 -1.89
C PRO A 293 -9.67 -10.25 -1.52
N VAL A 294 -9.42 -9.22 -0.70
CA VAL A 294 -10.40 -8.20 -0.31
C VAL A 294 -9.92 -6.82 -0.77
N LEU A 295 -10.65 -6.20 -1.67
CA LEU A 295 -10.49 -4.80 -2.02
C LEU A 295 -11.44 -3.96 -1.16
N VAL A 296 -10.93 -2.96 -0.46
CA VAL A 296 -11.75 -1.98 0.25
C VAL A 296 -11.73 -0.67 -0.54
N LEU A 297 -12.90 -0.25 -1.01
CA LEU A 297 -13.10 1.06 -1.64
C LEU A 297 -13.52 2.05 -0.56
N SER A 298 -12.58 2.90 -0.18
CA SER A 298 -12.78 3.96 0.80
C SER A 298 -13.28 5.20 0.05
N THR A 299 -14.59 5.36 -0.04
CA THR A 299 -15.23 6.30 -0.97
C THR A 299 -15.64 7.61 -0.31
N THR A 300 -15.56 8.70 -1.06
CA THR A 300 -16.23 9.98 -0.77
C THR A 300 -17.09 10.42 -1.95
N PRO A 301 -18.16 11.22 -1.74
CA PRO A 301 -18.98 11.73 -2.83
C PRO A 301 -18.17 12.54 -3.85
N GLU A 302 -17.34 13.46 -3.35
CA GLU A 302 -16.48 14.35 -4.13
C GLU A 302 -15.02 14.24 -3.67
N GLN A 303 -14.09 14.71 -4.49
CA GLN A 303 -12.66 14.65 -4.16
C GLN A 303 -12.25 15.65 -3.06
N THR A 304 -13.01 16.74 -2.90
CA THR A 304 -12.80 17.78 -1.89
C THR A 304 -13.45 17.46 -0.55
N THR A 305 -14.31 16.43 -0.49
CA THR A 305 -14.99 16.04 0.75
C THR A 305 -13.95 15.66 1.81
N PRO A 306 -14.00 16.26 3.02
CA PRO A 306 -13.14 15.86 4.13
C PRO A 306 -13.30 14.38 4.44
N ARG A 307 -12.19 13.67 4.61
CA ARG A 307 -12.18 12.22 4.75
C ARG A 307 -11.25 11.73 5.85
N ILE A 308 -11.52 10.52 6.32
CA ILE A 308 -10.55 9.76 7.10
C ILE A 308 -9.49 9.16 6.17
N SER A 309 -8.29 8.96 6.68
CA SER A 309 -7.16 8.40 5.93
C SER A 309 -7.35 6.90 5.65
N CYS A 310 -6.67 6.37 4.61
CA CYS A 310 -6.58 4.92 4.37
C CYS A 310 -6.08 4.19 5.61
N PHE A 311 -5.12 4.78 6.32
CA PHE A 311 -4.59 4.22 7.56
C PHE A 311 -5.66 4.06 8.63
N GLU A 312 -6.48 5.08 8.87
CA GLU A 312 -7.57 4.97 9.84
C GLU A 312 -8.64 3.95 9.43
N VAL A 313 -8.91 3.79 8.12
CA VAL A 313 -9.82 2.75 7.62
C VAL A 313 -9.27 1.36 7.93
N VAL A 314 -7.98 1.13 7.71
CA VAL A 314 -7.29 -0.12 8.04
C VAL A 314 -7.44 -0.44 9.53
N GLU A 315 -7.22 0.55 10.40
CA GLU A 315 -7.33 0.40 11.85
C GLU A 315 -8.78 0.13 12.29
N ARG A 316 -9.75 0.94 11.84
CA ARG A 316 -11.17 0.81 12.21
C ARG A 316 -11.78 -0.50 11.73
N LEU A 317 -11.37 -1.00 10.56
CA LEU A 317 -11.80 -2.30 10.04
C LEU A 317 -10.91 -3.47 10.51
N ALA A 318 -9.92 -3.21 11.37
CA ALA A 318 -8.97 -4.18 11.87
C ALA A 318 -8.37 -5.10 10.77
N LEU A 319 -8.09 -4.54 9.59
CA LEU A 319 -7.70 -5.33 8.40
C LEU A 319 -6.38 -6.08 8.60
N SER A 320 -5.50 -5.57 9.47
CA SER A 320 -4.26 -6.25 9.87
C SER A 320 -4.48 -7.66 10.42
N LYS A 321 -5.67 -7.95 10.97
CA LYS A 321 -6.04 -9.27 11.51
C LYS A 321 -6.50 -10.26 10.44
N LEU A 322 -6.76 -9.80 9.22
CA LEU A 322 -7.22 -10.66 8.13
C LEU A 322 -6.04 -11.46 7.55
N ASN A 323 -6.11 -12.79 7.63
CA ASN A 323 -5.13 -13.69 7.04
C ASN A 323 -5.39 -13.92 5.54
N ARG A 324 -5.49 -12.83 4.77
CA ARG A 324 -5.74 -12.85 3.33
C ARG A 324 -5.17 -11.60 2.66
N PRO A 325 -4.91 -11.62 1.33
CA PRO A 325 -4.50 -10.42 0.64
C PRO A 325 -5.60 -9.37 0.70
N TRP A 326 -5.26 -8.16 1.13
CA TRP A 326 -6.19 -7.03 1.11
C TRP A 326 -5.50 -5.76 0.64
N GLN A 327 -6.31 -4.81 0.15
CA GLN A 327 -5.89 -3.45 -0.16
C GLN A 327 -7.05 -2.46 -0.02
N VAL A 328 -6.77 -1.31 0.59
CA VAL A 328 -7.66 -0.16 0.73
C VAL A 328 -7.23 0.91 -0.28
N TRP A 329 -8.19 1.43 -1.03
CA TRP A 329 -8.00 2.54 -1.96
C TRP A 329 -8.89 3.71 -1.58
N ASN A 330 -8.31 4.90 -1.51
CA ASN A 330 -9.06 6.14 -1.51
C ASN A 330 -9.73 6.33 -2.87
N CYS A 331 -11.05 6.52 -2.85
CA CYS A 331 -11.84 6.71 -4.04
C CYS A 331 -12.74 7.94 -3.93
N SER A 332 -13.02 8.57 -5.07
CA SER A 332 -14.08 9.57 -5.22
C SER A 332 -15.13 9.03 -6.18
N ILE A 333 -16.40 9.20 -5.81
CA ILE A 333 -17.54 8.79 -6.62
C ILE A 333 -17.62 9.69 -7.87
N GLU A 334 -17.64 11.01 -7.71
CA GLU A 334 -17.70 12.02 -8.79
C GLU A 334 -16.96 11.64 -10.09
N ASN A 335 -15.71 11.17 -9.98
CA ASN A 335 -14.86 10.84 -11.13
C ASN A 335 -14.31 9.42 -11.13
N LEU A 336 -14.80 8.55 -10.22
CA LEU A 336 -14.33 7.18 -10.04
C LEU A 336 -12.80 7.03 -9.82
N SER A 337 -12.13 8.09 -9.37
CA SER A 337 -10.69 8.02 -9.08
C SER A 337 -10.39 6.91 -8.07
N GLY A 338 -9.29 6.17 -8.29
CA GLY A 338 -8.87 5.04 -7.47
C GLY A 338 -9.71 3.76 -7.61
N VAL A 339 -10.94 3.82 -8.16
CA VAL A 339 -11.80 2.63 -8.34
C VAL A 339 -11.20 1.69 -9.38
N GLU A 340 -10.77 2.21 -10.53
CA GLU A 340 -10.15 1.40 -11.58
C GLU A 340 -8.84 0.76 -11.11
N ASP A 341 -7.99 1.52 -10.42
CA ASP A 341 -6.72 1.01 -9.87
C ASP A 341 -6.97 -0.13 -8.88
N GLY A 342 -7.96 0.03 -7.99
CA GLY A 342 -8.37 -1.00 -7.05
C GLY A 342 -8.90 -2.27 -7.74
N LEU A 343 -9.77 -2.12 -8.73
CA LEU A 343 -10.30 -3.24 -9.52
C LEU A 343 -9.20 -3.95 -10.34
N THR A 344 -8.24 -3.19 -10.85
CA THR A 344 -7.06 -3.72 -11.54
C THR A 344 -6.23 -4.55 -10.58
N TRP A 345 -5.91 -4.02 -9.40
CA TRP A 345 -5.20 -4.78 -8.36
C TRP A 345 -5.93 -6.07 -8.00
N LEU A 346 -7.25 -6.01 -7.79
CA LEU A 346 -8.05 -7.18 -7.43
C LEU A 346 -7.98 -8.26 -8.52
N THR A 347 -8.15 -7.83 -9.78
CA THR A 347 -8.02 -8.71 -10.95
C THR A 347 -6.62 -9.32 -11.06
N GLU A 348 -5.57 -8.57 -10.76
CA GLU A 348 -4.21 -9.11 -10.73
C GLU A 348 -3.98 -10.10 -9.59
N GLN A 349 -4.50 -9.84 -8.39
CA GLN A 349 -4.37 -10.76 -7.25
C GLN A 349 -5.05 -12.10 -7.53
N THR A 350 -6.24 -12.10 -8.14
CA THR A 350 -6.92 -13.35 -8.51
C THR A 350 -6.16 -14.16 -9.56
N ARG A 351 -5.39 -13.50 -10.43
CA ARG A 351 -4.58 -14.15 -11.45
C ARG A 351 -3.30 -14.78 -10.93
N ARG A 352 -2.77 -14.36 -9.78
CA ARG A 352 -1.59 -14.98 -9.15
C ARG A 352 -1.84 -16.41 -8.67
N LYS A 353 -3.10 -16.86 -8.68
CA LYS A 353 -3.53 -18.21 -8.34
C LYS A 353 -3.26 -19.26 -9.44
N TYR A 354 -2.94 -18.85 -10.67
CA TYR A 354 -2.80 -19.73 -11.84
C TYR A 354 -1.42 -19.66 -12.47
#